data_AF-A0A9X2H6Q0-F1
#
_entry.id   AF-A0A9X2H6Q0-F1
#
_cell.length_a   1.000
_cell.length_b   1.000
_cell.length_c   1.000
_cell.angle_alpha   90.00
_cell.angle_beta   90.00
_cell.angle_gamma   90.00
#
_symmetry.space_group_name_H-M   'P 1'
#
loop_
_entity.id
_entity.type
_entity.pdbx_description
1 polymer ?
#
loop_
_entity_poly.entity_id
_entity_poly.type
_entity_poly.pdbx_seq_one_letter_code
_entity_poly.pdbx_strand_id
1 'polypeptide(L)'
;LAFAAMLMAGLDGIKNKIHPGAAMDKDLYDLPPEELKEIPTVCRSLREAMEALDSDRDFLKAGGVFDDDQIDAFVDLKMAEVLRFEMTPHPVEFDMYYSV
;
A
#
# COMPACT_ATOMS: atom_id res chain seq x y z
N LEU A 1 6.11 -12.79 5.41
CA LEU A 1 5.02 -12.21 4.60
C LEU A 1 5.57 -11.31 3.50
N ALA A 2 6.36 -10.26 3.80
CA ALA A 2 6.88 -9.32 2.80
C ALA A 2 7.64 -9.96 1.61
N PHE A 3 8.64 -10.81 1.85
CA PHE A 3 9.38 -11.47 0.76
C PHE A 3 8.49 -12.41 -0.07
N ALA A 4 7.56 -13.11 0.57
CA ALA A 4 6.61 -13.97 -0.13
C ALA A 4 5.66 -13.14 -1.00
N ALA A 5 5.12 -12.03 -0.49
CA ALA A 5 4.26 -11.14 -1.26
C ALA A 5 4.98 -10.54 -2.48
N MET A 6 6.24 -10.09 -2.32
CA MET A 6 7.04 -9.60 -3.44
C MET A 6 7.31 -10.68 -4.49
N LEU A 7 7.59 -11.93 -4.06
CA LEU A 7 7.78 -13.04 -4.98
C LEU A 7 6.49 -13.37 -5.75
N MET A 8 5.35 -13.46 -5.05
CA MET A 8 4.06 -13.77 -5.66
C MET A 8 3.64 -12.68 -6.66
N ALA A 9 3.82 -11.40 -6.34
CA ALA A 9 3.57 -10.30 -7.26
C ALA A 9 4.45 -10.39 -8.52
N GLY A 10 5.74 -10.70 -8.36
CA GLY A 10 6.66 -10.89 -9.48
C GLY A 10 6.27 -12.07 -10.37
N LEU A 11 5.86 -13.20 -9.78
CA LEU A 11 5.40 -14.38 -10.51
C LEU A 11 4.10 -14.11 -11.28
N ASP A 12 3.16 -13.37 -10.67
CA ASP A 12 1.93 -12.97 -11.34
C ASP A 12 2.21 -12.06 -12.55
N GLY A 13 3.10 -11.08 -12.38
CA GLY A 13 3.57 -10.23 -13.47
C GLY A 13 4.18 -11.01 -14.64
N ILE A 14 4.99 -12.04 -14.35
CA ILE A 14 5.55 -12.94 -15.38
C ILE A 14 4.44 -13.73 -16.09
N LYS A 15 3.51 -14.32 -15.33
CA LYS A 15 2.42 -15.16 -15.86
C LYS A 15 1.47 -14.36 -16.75
N ASN A 16 1.10 -13.17 -16.31
CA ASN A 16 0.17 -12.28 -17.01
C ASN A 16 0.87 -11.36 -18.02
N LYS A 17 2.19 -11.45 -18.16
CA LYS A 17 3.02 -10.65 -19.07
C LYS A 17 2.81 -9.14 -18.87
N ILE A 18 2.74 -8.72 -17.61
CA ILE A 18 2.54 -7.31 -17.27
C ILE A 18 3.77 -6.52 -17.70
N HIS A 19 3.56 -5.54 -18.59
CA HIS A 19 4.62 -4.64 -19.02
C HIS A 19 4.76 -3.50 -17.99
N PRO A 20 5.94 -3.29 -17.38
CA PRO A 20 6.10 -2.29 -16.31
C PRO A 20 6.00 -0.83 -16.80
N GLY A 21 5.98 -0.63 -18.12
CA GLY A 21 5.99 0.69 -18.75
C GLY A 21 7.39 1.08 -19.20
N ALA A 22 7.56 2.32 -19.62
CA ALA A 22 8.88 2.86 -19.93
C ALA A 22 9.64 3.15 -18.63
N ALA A 23 10.96 2.94 -18.64
CA ALA A 23 11.81 3.36 -17.53
C ALA A 23 11.77 4.90 -17.39
N MET A 24 11.76 5.38 -16.15
CA MET A 24 11.82 6.79 -15.84
C MET A 24 13.28 7.20 -15.61
N ASP A 25 13.82 8.06 -16.48
CA ASP A 25 15.20 8.57 -16.39
C ASP A 25 15.27 9.97 -15.74
N LYS A 26 14.14 10.49 -15.25
CA LYS A 26 14.02 11.80 -14.60
C LYS A 26 14.09 11.66 -13.07
N ASP A 27 14.63 12.68 -12.40
CA ASP A 27 14.54 12.78 -10.94
C ASP A 27 13.08 13.03 -10.52
N LEU A 28 12.52 12.12 -9.73
CA LEU A 28 11.13 12.18 -9.30
C LEU A 28 10.84 13.37 -8.38
N TYR A 29 11.85 13.93 -7.71
CA TYR A 29 11.65 15.07 -6.80
C TYR A 29 11.59 16.42 -7.52
N ASP A 30 12.12 16.49 -8.74
CA ASP A 30 12.21 17.72 -9.55
C ASP A 30 11.14 17.78 -10.67
N LEU A 31 10.26 16.78 -10.74
CA LEU A 31 9.18 16.74 -11.72
C LEU A 31 8.11 17.81 -11.43
N PRO A 32 7.59 18.50 -12.47
CA PRO A 32 6.44 19.36 -12.32
C PRO A 32 5.24 18.59 -11.73
N PRO A 33 4.40 19.22 -10.88
CA PRO A 33 3.24 18.56 -10.28
C PRO A 33 2.24 17.97 -11.29
N GLU A 34 2.21 18.49 -12.52
CA GLU A 34 1.36 17.94 -13.59
C GLU A 34 1.88 16.60 -14.11
N GLU A 35 3.19 16.44 -14.28
CA GLU A 35 3.79 15.17 -14.70
C GLU A 35 3.76 14.11 -13.58
N LEU A 36 3.91 14.55 -12.31
CA LEU A 36 3.84 13.63 -11.16
C LEU A 36 2.46 12.96 -11.01
N LYS A 37 1.38 13.62 -11.42
CA LYS A 37 0.02 13.06 -11.34
C LYS A 37 -0.19 11.87 -12.27
N GLU A 38 0.60 11.77 -13.33
CA GLU A 38 0.50 10.67 -14.30
C GLU A 38 1.26 9.41 -13.83
N ILE A 39 2.06 9.53 -12.76
CA ILE A 39 2.87 8.44 -12.23
C ILE A 39 2.11 7.71 -11.13
N PRO A 40 1.90 6.38 -11.25
CA PRO A 40 1.35 5.58 -10.16
C PRO A 40 2.24 5.69 -8.91
N THR A 41 1.63 5.95 -7.76
CA THR A 41 2.34 6.08 -6.48
C THR A 41 1.97 4.96 -5.52
N VAL A 42 2.79 4.76 -4.49
CA VAL A 42 2.52 3.81 -3.40
C VAL A 42 1.39 4.33 -2.50
N CYS A 43 0.75 3.44 -1.75
CA CYS A 43 -0.28 3.80 -0.79
C CYS A 43 0.23 4.88 0.20
N ARG A 44 -0.59 5.90 0.46
CA ARG A 44 -0.22 7.04 1.32
C ARG A 44 -0.39 6.78 2.80
N SER A 45 -1.11 5.71 3.15
CA SER A 45 -1.36 5.32 4.54
C SER A 45 -1.40 3.80 4.67
N LEU A 46 -1.20 3.33 5.90
CA LEU A 46 -1.35 1.91 6.22
C LEU A 46 -2.79 1.43 5.96
N ARG A 47 -3.80 2.28 6.21
CA ARG A 47 -5.20 2.02 5.89
C ARG A 47 -5.39 1.71 4.41
N GLU A 48 -4.89 2.58 3.53
CA GLU A 48 -5.00 2.40 2.09
C GLU A 48 -4.26 1.13 1.63
N ALA A 49 -3.12 0.80 2.24
CA ALA A 49 -2.42 -0.44 1.95
C ALA A 49 -3.22 -1.70 2.35
N MET A 50 -3.96 -1.65 3.47
CA MET A 50 -4.83 -2.75 3.90
C MET A 50 -6.07 -2.87 3.02
N GLU A 51 -6.68 -1.75 2.62
CA GLU A 51 -7.81 -1.74 1.67
C GLU A 51 -7.38 -2.24 0.28
N ALA A 52 -6.20 -1.86 -0.19
CA ALA A 52 -5.63 -2.36 -1.44
C ALA A 52 -5.38 -3.88 -1.38
N LEU A 53 -4.77 -4.35 -0.29
CA LEU A 53 -4.55 -5.78 -0.05
C LEU A 53 -5.87 -6.56 -0.02
N ASP A 54 -6.91 -6.03 0.63
CA ASP A 54 -8.23 -6.65 0.67
C ASP A 54 -8.83 -6.77 -0.74
N SER A 55 -8.75 -5.68 -1.51
CA SER A 55 -9.33 -5.58 -2.87
C SER A 55 -8.58 -6.38 -3.95
N ASP A 56 -7.27 -6.59 -3.80
CA ASP A 56 -6.41 -7.25 -4.80
C ASP A 56 -5.47 -8.29 -4.15
N ARG A 57 -6.06 -9.36 -3.64
CA ARG A 57 -5.36 -10.47 -2.94
C ARG A 57 -5.16 -11.72 -3.79
N ASP A 58 -5.76 -11.81 -4.97
CA ASP A 58 -5.81 -13.06 -5.73
C ASP A 58 -4.42 -13.55 -6.16
N PHE A 59 -3.52 -12.63 -6.48
CA PHE A 59 -2.14 -12.97 -6.84
C PHE A 59 -1.39 -13.64 -5.68
N LEU A 60 -1.73 -13.34 -4.43
CA LEU A 60 -1.13 -13.95 -3.24
C LEU A 60 -1.67 -15.37 -3.00
N LYS A 61 -2.93 -15.62 -3.35
CA LYS A 61 -3.58 -16.93 -3.14
C LYS A 61 -3.18 -17.98 -4.16
N ALA A 62 -2.48 -17.59 -5.23
CA ALA A 62 -2.00 -18.51 -6.24
C ALA A 62 -1.16 -19.65 -5.62
N GLY A 63 -1.52 -20.90 -5.93
CA GLY A 63 -0.82 -22.08 -5.40
C GLY A 63 -1.04 -22.35 -3.91
N GLY A 64 -1.98 -21.66 -3.24
CA GLY A 64 -2.25 -21.84 -1.81
C GLY A 64 -1.13 -21.34 -0.92
N VAL A 65 -0.34 -20.37 -1.39
CA VAL A 65 0.76 -19.76 -0.61
C VAL A 65 0.21 -18.90 0.52
N PHE A 66 -0.91 -18.21 0.27
CA PHE A 66 -1.73 -17.51 1.24
C PHE A 66 -3.17 -18.01 1.10
N ASP A 67 -3.93 -17.96 2.19
CA ASP A 67 -5.37 -18.19 2.22
C ASP A 67 -6.12 -16.93 2.71
N ASP A 68 -7.44 -16.89 2.48
CA ASP A 68 -8.26 -15.74 2.83
C ASP A 68 -8.28 -15.51 4.35
N ASP A 69 -8.34 -16.56 5.17
CA ASP A 69 -8.33 -16.46 6.64
C ASP A 69 -7.05 -15.77 7.16
N GLN A 70 -5.88 -16.12 6.60
CA GLN A 70 -4.61 -15.49 6.96
C GLN A 70 -4.57 -14.02 6.56
N ILE A 71 -5.06 -13.68 5.37
CA ILE A 71 -5.05 -12.31 4.86
C ILE A 71 -6.02 -11.45 5.69
N ASP A 72 -7.24 -11.94 5.94
CA ASP A 72 -8.26 -11.25 6.74
C ASP A 72 -7.77 -11.00 8.17
N ALA A 73 -7.20 -12.02 8.82
CA ALA A 73 -6.63 -11.86 10.16
C ALA A 73 -5.49 -10.83 10.21
N PHE A 74 -4.67 -10.76 9.15
CA PHE A 74 -3.61 -9.76 9.05
C PHE A 74 -4.17 -8.34 8.87
N VAL A 75 -5.18 -8.18 8.00
CA VAL A 75 -5.88 -6.91 7.78
C VAL A 75 -6.51 -6.44 9.08
N ASP A 76 -7.25 -7.29 9.79
CA ASP A 76 -7.90 -6.93 11.06
C ASP A 76 -6.89 -6.47 12.13
N LEU A 77 -5.78 -7.21 12.26
CA LEU A 77 -4.72 -6.86 13.21
C LEU A 77 -4.12 -5.48 12.91
N LYS A 78 -3.91 -5.16 11.62
CA LYS A 78 -3.36 -3.87 11.20
C LYS A 78 -4.38 -2.74 11.25
N MET A 79 -5.65 -3.02 11.00
CA MET A 79 -6.72 -2.05 11.16
C MET A 79 -6.90 -1.64 12.63
N ALA A 80 -6.69 -2.55 13.58
CA ALA A 80 -6.67 -2.19 15.00
C ALA A 80 -5.53 -1.20 15.35
N GLU A 81 -4.34 -1.37 14.76
CA GLU A 81 -3.22 -0.42 14.91
C GLU A 81 -3.53 0.95 14.29
N VAL A 82 -4.09 0.95 13.07
CA VAL A 82 -4.54 2.15 12.35
C VAL A 82 -5.56 2.92 13.18
N LEU A 83 -6.61 2.25 13.65
CA LEU A 83 -7.67 2.86 14.43
C LEU A 83 -7.14 3.49 15.71
N ARG A 84 -6.22 2.82 16.41
CA ARG A 84 -5.58 3.40 17.60
C ARG A 84 -4.85 4.70 17.28
N PHE A 85 -4.10 4.73 16.17
CA PHE A 85 -3.37 5.91 15.76
C PHE A 85 -4.31 7.06 15.36
N GLU A 86 -5.30 6.79 14.51
CA GLU A 86 -6.24 7.79 13.99
C GLU A 86 -7.17 8.38 15.06
N MET A 87 -7.50 7.61 16.10
CA MET A 87 -8.37 8.06 17.20
C MET A 87 -7.62 8.73 18.36
N THR A 88 -6.28 8.78 18.32
CA THR A 88 -5.48 9.42 19.37
C THR A 88 -5.04 10.81 18.91
N PRO A 89 -5.38 11.89 19.63
CA PRO A 89 -4.92 13.23 19.28
C PRO A 89 -3.40 13.30 19.19
N HIS A 90 -2.88 13.81 18.08
CA HIS A 90 -1.44 13.97 17.90
C HIS A 90 -0.93 15.25 18.58
N PRO A 91 0.27 15.29 19.20
CA PRO A 91 0.80 16.50 19.82
C PRO A 91 0.85 17.73 18.90
N VAL A 92 1.02 17.52 17.59
CA VAL A 92 0.97 18.59 16.57
C VAL A 92 -0.42 19.24 16.50
N GLU A 93 -1.50 18.51 16.75
CA GLU A 93 -2.85 19.09 16.79
C GLU A 93 -3.01 20.09 17.94
N PHE A 94 -2.32 19.87 19.07
CA PHE A 94 -2.30 20.87 20.15
C PHE A 94 -1.56 22.14 19.70
N ASP A 95 -0.41 22.01 19.04
CA ASP A 95 0.29 23.17 18.47
C ASP A 95 -0.59 23.94 17.46
N MET A 96 -1.32 23.21 16.61
CA MET A 96 -2.18 23.80 15.57
C MET A 96 -3.47 24.42 16.11
N TYR A 97 -4.09 23.82 17.13
CA TYR A 97 -5.49 24.12 17.48
C TYR A 97 -5.74 24.53 18.94
N TYR A 98 -4.75 24.44 19.84
CA TYR A 98 -4.97 24.71 21.28
C TYR A 98 -5.34 26.16 21.60
N SER A 99 -4.81 27.13 20.83
CA SER A 99 -5.04 28.56 21.03
C SER A 99 -5.87 29.23 19.92
N VAL A 100 -6.63 28.43 19.17
CA VAL A 100 -7.63 28.92 18.22
C VAL A 100 -8.84 29.46 18.99
#